data_AF-A0A8T4CVD9-F1
#
_entry.id   AF-A0A8T4CVD9-F1
#
_cell.length_a   1.000
_cell.length_b   1.000
_cell.length_c   1.000
_cell.angle_alpha   90.00
_cell.angle_beta   90.00
_cell.angle_gamma   90.00
#
_symmetry.space_group_name_H-M   'P 1'
#
loop_
_entity.id
_entity.type
_entity.pdbx_description
1 polymer ?
#
loop_
_entity_poly.entity_id
_entity_poly.type
_entity_poly.pdbx_seq_one_letter_code
_entity_poly.pdbx_strand_id
1 'polypeptide(L)'
;MRIQTAQDLIAQTEALAEPIANPEFFIPETGQIRWVDALRDLQTASGLVEDKDFAAYLLMAPSSLSELLRGKVEPNARVKLLILNHLGFYTIQSALFFLMNDEHAASLQRAAQRQAKKIANQNSEKISNQTK
;
A
#
# COMPACT_ATOMS: atom_id res chain seq x y z
N MET A 1 22.84 -23.48 0.95
CA MET A 1 22.21 -22.24 0.48
C MET A 1 21.15 -21.87 1.50
N ARG A 2 21.43 -20.94 2.43
CA ARG A 2 20.48 -20.56 3.49
C ARG A 2 19.44 -19.62 2.89
N ILE A 3 18.15 -19.95 3.05
CA ILE A 3 17.05 -19.05 2.72
C ILE A 3 17.06 -17.97 3.80
N GLN A 4 17.32 -16.72 3.40
CA GLN A 4 17.23 -15.56 4.28
C GLN A 4 15.79 -15.48 4.81
N THR A 5 15.59 -15.56 6.12
CA THR A 5 14.25 -15.49 6.70
C THR A 5 13.79 -14.03 6.81
N ALA A 6 12.48 -13.78 6.88
CA ALA A 6 11.93 -12.44 7.06
C ALA A 6 12.48 -11.73 8.32
N GLN A 7 12.85 -12.49 9.35
CA GLN A 7 13.52 -11.98 10.55
C GLN A 7 14.97 -11.53 10.28
N ASP A 8 15.71 -12.23 9.42
CA ASP A 8 17.07 -11.82 9.03
C ASP A 8 17.08 -10.55 8.18
N LEU A 9 16.01 -10.31 7.42
CA LEU A 9 15.79 -9.05 6.71
C LEU A 9 15.47 -7.92 7.69
N ILE A 10 14.56 -8.14 8.64
CA ILE A 10 14.21 -7.14 9.67
C ILE A 10 15.45 -6.74 10.49
N ALA A 11 16.27 -7.71 10.92
CA ALA A 11 17.49 -7.46 11.71
C ALA A 11 18.60 -6.74 10.93
N GLN A 12 18.72 -6.94 9.62
CA GLN A 12 19.63 -6.14 8.78
C GLN A 12 19.08 -4.73 8.50
N THR A 13 17.77 -4.53 8.64
CA THR A 13 17.11 -3.24 8.43
C THR A 13 17.21 -2.34 9.65
N GLU A 14 17.31 -2.89 10.87
CA GLU A 14 17.53 -2.11 12.10
C GLU A 14 18.83 -1.26 12.09
N ALA A 15 19.85 -1.69 11.34
CA ALA A 15 21.11 -0.94 11.20
C ALA A 15 21.03 0.23 10.20
N LEU A 16 19.99 0.29 9.37
CA LEU A 16 19.74 1.31 8.34
C LEU A 16 18.43 2.08 8.55
N ALA A 17 17.65 1.70 9.56
CA ALA A 17 16.40 2.33 9.90
C ALA A 17 16.70 3.68 10.53
N GLU A 18 16.57 4.75 9.73
CA GLU A 18 16.22 6.04 10.33
C GLU A 18 15.04 5.79 11.29
N PRO A 19 15.07 6.37 12.50
CA PRO A 19 13.98 6.20 13.45
C PRO A 19 12.69 6.53 12.72
N ILE A 20 11.74 5.58 12.73
CA ILE A 20 10.43 5.76 12.12
C ILE A 20 9.84 7.01 12.76
N ALA A 21 9.85 8.13 12.01
CA ALA A 21 9.52 9.42 12.59
C ALA A 21 8.05 9.49 13.04
N ASN A 22 7.20 8.60 12.50
CA ASN A 22 5.75 8.65 12.67
C ASN A 22 5.11 7.25 12.91
N PRO A 23 5.46 6.53 13.99
CA PRO A 23 5.04 5.14 14.24
C PRO A 23 3.52 4.91 14.20
N GLU A 24 2.73 5.97 14.41
CA GLU A 24 1.27 5.99 14.36
C GLU A 24 0.67 5.73 12.96
N PHE A 25 1.44 5.75 11.88
CA PHE A 25 0.94 5.36 10.55
C PHE A 25 1.30 3.91 10.18
N PHE A 26 1.98 3.18 11.06
CA PHE A 26 2.48 1.85 10.77
C PHE A 26 1.59 0.76 11.38
N ILE A 27 1.42 -0.33 10.63
CA ILE A 27 0.77 -1.55 11.08
C ILE A 27 1.90 -2.53 11.47
N PRO A 28 2.20 -2.70 12.79
CA PRO A 28 3.33 -3.51 13.23
C PRO A 28 3.28 -4.96 12.74
N GLU A 29 2.09 -5.51 12.56
CA GLU A 29 1.87 -6.91 12.19
C GLU A 29 2.23 -7.19 10.73
N THR A 30 2.11 -6.18 9.85
CA THR A 30 2.31 -6.35 8.41
C THR A 30 3.47 -5.53 7.86
N GLY A 31 4.01 -4.57 8.64
CA GLY A 31 5.02 -3.63 8.18
C GLY A 31 4.50 -2.66 7.11
N GLN A 32 3.18 -2.48 7.02
CA GLN A 32 2.53 -1.60 6.05
C GLN A 32 2.20 -0.23 6.62
N ILE A 33 2.03 0.74 5.72
CA ILE A 33 1.57 2.08 6.04
C ILE A 33 0.05 2.15 5.91
N ARG A 34 -0.61 2.78 6.89
CA ARG A 34 -2.01 3.21 6.82
C ARG A 34 -2.12 4.39 5.85
N TRP A 35 -2.12 4.09 4.56
CA TRP A 35 -2.03 5.09 3.49
C TRP A 35 -3.11 6.17 3.56
N VAL A 36 -4.34 5.82 3.92
CA VAL A 36 -5.45 6.78 4.03
C VAL A 36 -5.22 7.79 5.15
N ASP A 37 -4.74 7.32 6.30
CA ASP A 37 -4.49 8.18 7.45
C ASP A 37 -3.31 9.12 7.17
N ALA A 38 -2.24 8.58 6.58
CA ALA A 38 -1.09 9.36 6.17
C ALA A 38 -1.42 10.39 5.06
N LEU A 39 -2.37 10.07 4.18
CA LEU A 39 -2.86 10.99 3.16
C LEU A 39 -3.67 12.14 3.76
N ARG A 40 -4.49 11.88 4.79
CA ARG A 40 -5.24 12.90 5.53
C ARG A 40 -4.32 13.82 6.33
N ASP A 41 -3.27 13.24 6.91
CA ASP A 41 -2.26 14.02 7.61
C ASP A 41 -1.50 14.94 6.64
N LEU A 42 -1.10 14.42 5.46
CA LEU A 42 -0.53 15.23 4.39
C LEU A 42 -1.48 16.36 3.94
N GLN A 43 -2.78 16.10 3.80
CA GLN A 43 -3.77 17.13 3.46
C GLN A 43 -3.78 18.24 4.52
N THR A 44 -3.83 17.85 5.79
CA THR A 44 -3.84 18.79 6.93
C THR A 44 -2.55 19.62 6.96
N ALA A 45 -1.39 18.99 6.79
CA ALA A 45 -0.09 19.64 6.79
C ALA A 45 0.12 20.59 5.59
N SER A 46 -0.49 20.28 4.44
CA SER A 46 -0.41 21.13 3.24
C SER A 46 -1.23 22.43 3.36
N GLY A 47 -2.16 22.52 4.33
CA GLY A 47 -3.09 23.64 4.46
C GLY A 47 -4.17 23.68 3.38
N LEU A 48 -4.25 22.68 2.50
CA LEU A 48 -5.24 22.58 1.43
C LEU A 48 -6.55 21.99 1.99
N VAL A 49 -7.38 22.88 2.56
CA VAL A 49 -8.63 22.53 3.22
C VAL A 49 -9.66 21.94 2.24
N GLU A 50 -9.68 22.43 1.00
CA GLU A 50 -10.63 21.94 0.00
C GLU A 50 -10.07 20.74 -0.77
N ASP A 51 -10.85 19.66 -0.84
CA ASP A 51 -10.49 18.44 -1.57
C ASP A 51 -10.17 18.71 -3.05
N LYS A 52 -10.77 19.73 -3.67
CA LYS A 52 -10.47 20.09 -5.07
C LYS A 52 -9.03 20.58 -5.23
N ASP A 53 -8.53 21.36 -4.27
CA ASP A 53 -7.21 21.98 -4.33
C ASP A 53 -6.15 20.94 -3.93
N PHE A 54 -6.47 20.08 -2.97
CA PHE A 54 -5.63 18.94 -2.63
C PHE A 54 -5.53 17.92 -3.77
N ALA A 55 -6.64 17.62 -4.46
CA ALA A 55 -6.62 16.76 -5.65
C ALA A 55 -5.76 17.36 -6.76
N ALA A 56 -5.84 18.68 -6.98
CA ALA A 56 -5.00 19.40 -7.92
C ALA A 56 -3.51 19.33 -7.53
N TYR A 57 -3.18 19.51 -6.24
CA TYR A 57 -1.81 19.33 -5.73
C TYR A 57 -1.25 17.93 -6.01
N LEU A 58 -2.08 16.90 -5.82
CA LEU A 58 -1.72 15.51 -6.11
C LEU A 58 -1.73 15.16 -7.61
N LEU A 59 -2.08 16.12 -8.49
CA LEU A 59 -2.29 15.94 -9.93
C LEU A 59 -3.28 14.80 -10.25
N MET A 60 -4.43 14.78 -9.58
CA MET A 60 -5.50 13.81 -9.82
C MET A 60 -6.89 14.44 -9.86
N ALA A 61 -7.87 13.67 -10.33
CA ALA A 61 -9.27 14.09 -10.29
C ALA A 61 -9.82 14.05 -8.85
N PRO A 62 -10.72 14.98 -8.46
CA PRO A 62 -11.37 14.96 -7.14
C PRO A 62 -12.12 13.66 -6.85
N SER A 63 -12.69 13.02 -7.88
CA SER A 63 -13.33 11.70 -7.74
C SER A 63 -12.33 10.62 -7.31
N SER A 64 -11.14 10.60 -7.90
CA SER A 64 -10.06 9.68 -7.53
C SER A 64 -9.56 9.91 -6.11
N LEU A 65 -9.42 11.19 -5.69
CA LEU A 65 -9.10 11.52 -4.30
C LEU A 65 -10.18 11.01 -3.34
N SER A 66 -11.46 11.19 -3.68
CA SER A 66 -12.57 10.70 -2.85
C SER A 66 -12.55 9.18 -2.69
N GLU A 67 -12.22 8.43 -3.76
CA GLU A 67 -12.06 6.98 -3.68
C GLU A 67 -10.89 6.55 -2.80
N LEU A 68 -9.75 7.27 -2.88
CA LEU A 68 -8.58 7.04 -2.02
C LEU A 68 -8.93 7.29 -0.55
N LEU A 69 -9.54 8.43 -0.22
CA LEU A 69 -9.91 8.80 1.15
C LEU A 69 -10.95 7.87 1.78
N ARG A 70 -11.65 7.07 0.97
CA ARG A 70 -12.60 6.03 1.37
C ARG A 70 -11.97 4.63 1.43
N GLY A 71 -10.69 4.49 1.09
CA GLY A 71 -9.98 3.21 1.03
C GLY A 71 -10.50 2.27 -0.06
N LYS A 72 -11.22 2.78 -1.08
CA LYS A 72 -11.72 1.96 -2.19
C LYS A 72 -10.63 1.61 -3.20
N VAL A 73 -9.64 2.49 -3.31
CA VAL A 73 -8.49 2.34 -4.21
C VAL A 73 -7.22 2.64 -3.42
N GLU A 74 -6.13 2.01 -3.84
CA GLU A 74 -4.79 2.22 -3.28
C GLU A 74 -4.12 3.44 -3.95
N PRO A 75 -3.31 4.23 -3.21
CA PRO A 75 -2.55 5.30 -3.83
C PRO A 75 -1.54 4.76 -4.82
N ASN A 76 -1.38 5.50 -5.93
CA ASN A 76 -0.34 5.18 -6.90
C ASN A 76 1.06 5.51 -6.35
N ALA A 77 2.10 5.03 -7.03
CA ALA A 77 3.49 5.18 -6.60
C ALA A 77 3.89 6.65 -6.32
N ARG A 78 3.43 7.60 -7.15
CA ARG A 78 3.72 9.03 -6.96
C ARG A 78 3.14 9.54 -5.63
N VAL A 79 1.87 9.20 -5.35
CA VAL A 79 1.22 9.61 -4.10
C VAL A 79 1.90 8.95 -2.90
N LYS A 80 2.27 7.67 -3.01
CA LYS A 80 3.03 6.96 -1.97
C LYS A 80 4.36 7.64 -1.67
N LEU A 81 5.09 8.09 -2.69
CA LEU A 81 6.33 8.85 -2.52
C LEU A 81 6.11 10.21 -1.84
N LEU A 82 5.06 10.94 -2.20
CA LEU A 82 4.71 12.20 -1.54
C LEU A 82 4.39 11.99 -0.05
N ILE A 83 3.61 10.95 0.26
CA ILE A 83 3.31 10.56 1.64
C ILE A 83 4.60 10.18 2.38
N LEU A 84 5.45 9.35 1.79
CA LEU A 84 6.71 8.93 2.43
C LEU A 84 7.63 10.12 2.71
N ASN A 85 7.76 11.04 1.77
CA ASN A 85 8.53 12.27 1.97
C ASN A 85 7.95 13.15 3.10
N HIS A 86 6.62 13.25 3.17
CA HIS A 86 5.92 13.95 4.25
C HIS A 86 6.15 13.30 5.62
N LEU A 87 6.14 11.96 5.68
CA LEU A 87 6.42 11.19 6.89
C LEU A 87 7.91 11.15 7.28
N GLY A 88 8.76 11.95 6.62
CA GLY A 88 10.17 12.07 6.99
C GLY A 88 11.08 11.01 6.35
N PHE A 89 10.60 10.21 5.41
CA PHE A 89 11.44 9.24 4.70
C PHE A 89 12.13 9.90 3.52
N TYR A 90 13.26 10.54 3.80
CA TYR A 90 14.02 11.29 2.80
C TYR A 90 15.02 10.42 2.02
N THR A 91 15.34 9.22 2.51
CA THR A 91 16.23 8.30 1.80
C THR A 91 15.45 7.35 0.89
N ILE A 92 16.02 7.07 -0.29
CA ILE A 92 15.46 6.09 -1.24
C ILE A 92 15.38 4.71 -0.59
N GLN A 93 16.34 4.36 0.28
CA GLN A 93 16.44 3.05 0.88
C GLN A 93 15.30 2.78 1.88
N SER A 94 14.95 3.76 2.72
CA SER A 94 13.81 3.66 3.64
C SER A 94 12.48 3.65 2.88
N ALA A 95 12.33 4.48 1.84
CA ALA A 95 11.13 4.49 1.01
C ALA A 95 10.91 3.16 0.26
N LEU A 96 11.98 2.54 -0.24
CA LEU A 96 11.92 1.26 -0.95
C LEU A 96 11.40 0.13 -0.06
N PHE A 97 11.77 0.09 1.22
CA PHE A 97 11.29 -0.93 2.15
C PHE A 97 9.75 -0.96 2.20
N PHE A 98 9.12 0.20 2.38
CA PHE A 98 7.66 0.30 2.46
C PHE A 98 6.99 0.01 1.12
N LEU A 99 7.56 0.50 0.02
CA LEU A 99 7.03 0.21 -1.32
C LEU A 99 7.14 -1.28 -1.69
N MET A 100 8.21 -1.95 -1.28
CA MET A 100 8.40 -3.38 -1.53
C MET A 100 7.44 -4.24 -0.72
N ASN A 101 7.21 -3.92 0.56
CA ASN A 101 6.23 -4.64 1.39
C ASN A 101 4.81 -4.49 0.84
N ASP A 102 4.47 -3.28 0.37
CA ASP A 102 3.19 -2.99 -0.25
C ASP A 102 2.99 -3.77 -1.56
N GLU A 103 3.98 -3.78 -2.46
CA GLU A 103 3.90 -4.55 -3.71
C GLU A 103 3.91 -6.07 -3.45
N HIS A 104 4.60 -6.54 -2.41
CA HIS A 104 4.56 -7.94 -2.00
C HIS A 104 3.16 -8.34 -1.54
N ALA A 105 2.53 -7.54 -0.68
CA ALA A 105 1.15 -7.76 -0.24
C ALA A 105 0.15 -7.71 -1.41
N ALA A 106 0.30 -6.74 -2.31
CA ALA A 106 -0.52 -6.63 -3.51
C ALA A 106 -0.35 -7.86 -4.43
N SER A 107 0.88 -8.35 -4.59
CA SER A 107 1.19 -9.57 -5.36
C SER A 107 0.51 -10.81 -4.77
N LEU A 108 0.57 -10.98 -3.44
CA LEU A 108 -0.11 -12.08 -2.73
C LEU A 108 -1.63 -12.01 -2.92
N GLN A 109 -2.24 -10.83 -2.78
CA GLN A 109 -3.67 -10.65 -3.03
C GLN A 109 -4.05 -10.97 -4.47
N ARG A 110 -3.29 -10.47 -5.47
CA ARG A 110 -3.51 -10.78 -6.89
C ARG A 110 -3.40 -12.28 -7.15
N ALA A 111 -2.44 -12.97 -6.54
CA ALA A 111 -2.28 -14.42 -6.65
C ALA A 111 -3.48 -15.18 -6.06
N ALA A 112 -3.93 -14.80 -4.86
CA ALA A 112 -5.10 -15.38 -4.22
C ALA A 112 -6.38 -15.18 -5.05
N GLN A 113 -6.60 -13.98 -5.59
CA GLN A 113 -7.74 -13.70 -6.47
C GLN A 113 -7.71 -14.54 -7.76
N ARG A 114 -6.52 -14.75 -8.35
CA ARG A 114 -6.37 -15.62 -9.53
C ARG A 114 -6.70 -17.07 -9.20
N GLN A 115 -6.27 -17.57 -8.04
CA GLN A 115 -6.61 -18.92 -7.59
C GLN A 115 -8.12 -19.06 -7.33
N ALA A 116 -8.74 -18.10 -6.65
CA ALA A 116 -10.18 -18.09 -6.41
C ALA A 116 -11.00 -18.11 -7.71
N LYS A 117 -10.60 -17.31 -8.72
CA LYS A 117 -11.23 -17.32 -10.05
C LYS A 117 -11.09 -18.67 -10.76
N LYS A 118 -9.93 -19.32 -10.66
CA LYS A 118 -9.72 -20.67 -11.24
C LYS A 118 -10.66 -21.70 -10.60
N ILE A 119 -10.79 -21.67 -9.26
CA ILE A 119 -11.66 -22.59 -8.52
C ILE A 119 -13.14 -22.35 -8.87
N ALA A 120 -13.56 -21.08 -8.95
CA ALA A 120 -14.93 -20.73 -9.35
C ALA A 120 -15.26 -21.23 -10.77
N ASN A 121 -14.37 -21.03 -11.74
CA ASN A 121 -14.56 -21.50 -13.11
C ASN A 121 -14.63 -23.03 -13.20
N GLN A 122 -13.77 -23.75 -12.47
CA GLN A 122 -13.81 -25.22 -12.42
C GLN A 122 -15.10 -25.76 -11.81
N ASN A 123 -15.65 -25.08 -10.80
CA ASN A 123 -16.93 -25.46 -10.20
C ASN A 123 -18.11 -25.20 -11.15
N SER A 124 -18.10 -24.08 -11.90
CA SER A 124 -19.14 -23.82 -12.91
C SER A 124 -19.14 -24.82 -14.06
N GLU A 125 -17.97 -25.30 -14.50
CA GLU A 125 -17.85 -26.32 -15.55
C GLU A 125 -18.36 -27.69 -15.08
N LYS A 126 -18.10 -28.05 -13.81
CA LYS A 126 -18.61 -29.31 -13.22
C LYS A 126 -20.13 -29.34 -13.08
N ILE A 127 -20.75 -28.22 -12.70
CA ILE A 127 -22.22 -28.12 -12.55
C ILE A 127 -22.91 -28.20 -13.92
N SER A 128 -22.33 -27.59 -14.95
CA SER A 128 -22.82 -27.63 -16.34
C SER A 128 -22.78 -29.03 -16.96
N ASN A 129 -21.80 -29.86 -16.58
CA ASN A 129 -21.66 -31.24 -17.06
C ASN A 129 -22.48 -32.27 -16.29
N GLN A 130 -23.11 -31.92 -15.16
CA GLN A 130 -24.01 -32.81 -14.40
C GLN A 130 -25.49 -32.62 -14.73
N THR A 131 -25.85 -31.55 -15.46
CA THR A 131 -27.23 -31.24 -15.88
C THR A 131 -27.52 -31.62 -17.33
N LYS A 132 -26.61 -32.36 -17.99
CA LYS A 132 -26.82 -33.03 -19.28
C LYS A 132 -26.86 -34.54 -19.09
#